data_AF-A0A658NQ12-F1
#
_entry.id   AF-A0A658NQ12-F1
#
_cell.length_a   1.000
_cell.length_b   1.000
_cell.length_c   1.000
_cell.angle_alpha   90.00
_cell.angle_beta   90.00
_cell.angle_gamma   90.00
#
_symmetry.space_group_name_H-M   'P 1'
#
loop_
_entity.id
_entity.type
_entity.pdbx_description
1 polymer ?
#
loop_
_entity_poly.entity_id
_entity_poly.type
_entity_poly.pdbx_seq_one_letter_code
_entity_poly.pdbx_strand_id
1 'polypeptide(L)'
;RRKPWILVGLPIAVLGFTLLPFAPTALALAVVILITNFGMALFRSPTVAWLGDLFLPDDRSKANGIINLMGGIGSLLAFLGGGVLF
;
A
#
# COMPACT_ATOMS: atom_id res chain seq x y z
N ARG A 1 4.37 18.19 -6.09
CA ARG A 1 4.63 18.07 -4.63
C ARG A 1 4.28 16.70 -4.03
N ARG A 2 3.53 15.82 -4.73
CA ARG A 2 3.00 14.56 -4.16
C ARG A 2 3.92 13.35 -4.32
N LYS A 3 4.69 13.29 -5.43
CA LYS A 3 5.59 12.18 -5.77
C LYS A 3 6.65 11.83 -4.70
N PRO A 4 7.30 12.78 -4.01
CA PRO A 4 8.29 12.44 -2.99
C PRO A 4 7.72 11.63 -1.82
N TRP A 5 6.50 11.93 -1.40
CA TRP A 5 5.82 11.19 -0.32
C TRP A 5 5.50 9.75 -0.72
N ILE A 6 5.11 9.54 -1.98
CA ILE A 6 4.89 8.21 -2.55
C ILE A 6 6.20 7.42 -2.57
N LEU A 7 7.30 8.04 -3.03
CA LEU A 7 8.62 7.43 -3.13
C LEU A 7 9.23 7.05 -1.78
N VAL A 8 8.91 7.79 -0.71
CA VAL A 8 9.40 7.49 0.65
C VAL A 8 8.45 6.52 1.38
N GLY A 9 7.14 6.71 1.25
CA GLY A 9 6.15 5.88 1.94
C GLY A 9 6.13 4.42 1.46
N LEU A 10 6.35 4.20 0.16
CA LEU A 10 6.33 2.86 -0.42
C LEU A 10 7.43 1.93 0.15
N PRO A 11 8.73 2.32 0.17
CA PRO A 11 9.77 1.52 0.82
C PRO A 11 9.49 1.23 2.28
N ILE A 12 8.99 2.20 3.04
CA ILE A 12 8.65 2.02 4.46
C ILE A 12 7.56 0.96 4.63
N ALA A 13 6.51 1.03 3.80
CA ALA A 13 5.42 0.05 3.84
C ALA A 13 5.90 -1.37 3.47
N VAL A 14 6.71 -1.50 2.41
CA VAL A 14 7.25 -2.80 1.97
C VAL A 14 8.19 -3.40 3.01
N LEU A 15 9.11 -2.60 3.55
CA LEU A 15 10.03 -3.06 4.59
C LEU A 15 9.29 -3.43 5.88
N GLY A 16 8.30 -2.63 6.29
CA GLY A 16 7.46 -2.97 7.44
C GLY A 16 6.72 -4.29 7.24
N PHE A 17 6.07 -4.46 6.08
CA PHE A 17 5.30 -5.67 5.79
C PHE A 17 6.17 -6.93 5.73
N THR A 18 7.34 -6.84 5.09
CA THR A 18 8.30 -7.96 5.01
C THR A 18 8.89 -8.35 6.36
N LEU A 19 8.96 -7.43 7.32
CA LEU A 19 9.43 -7.70 8.68
C LEU A 19 8.39 -8.39 9.58
N LEU A 20 7.11 -8.41 9.20
CA LEU A 20 6.02 -8.98 10.03
C LEU A 20 6.28 -10.43 10.48
N PRO A 21 6.70 -11.38 9.61
CA PRO A 21 6.92 -12.77 10.00
C PRO A 21 8.10 -12.95 10.98
N PHE A 22 9.00 -11.97 11.06
CA PHE A 22 10.19 -12.03 11.89
C PHE A 22 9.99 -11.41 13.28
N ALA A 23 8.80 -10.91 13.61
CA ALA A 23 8.50 -10.30 14.90
C ALA A 23 8.20 -11.39 15.97
N PRO A 24 9.09 -11.62 16.95
CA PRO A 24 8.96 -12.77 17.87
C PRO A 24 8.07 -12.48 19.08
N THR A 25 7.72 -11.21 19.34
CA THR A 25 6.92 -10.79 20.49
C THR A 25 5.73 -9.93 20.07
N ALA A 26 4.69 -9.90 20.89
CA ALA A 26 3.51 -9.05 20.65
C ALA A 26 3.88 -7.56 20.52
N LEU A 27 4.85 -7.10 21.32
CA LEU A 27 5.34 -5.72 21.24
C LEU A 27 6.08 -5.44 19.92
N ALA A 28 6.96 -6.35 19.49
CA ALA A 28 7.65 -6.22 18.20
C ALA A 28 6.65 -6.21 17.04
N LEU A 29 5.64 -7.09 17.09
CA LEU A 29 4.59 -7.14 16.08
C LEU A 29 3.80 -5.83 16.02
N ALA A 30 3.42 -5.27 17.17
CA ALA A 30 2.73 -3.98 17.25
C ALA A 30 3.55 -2.84 16.63
N VAL A 31 4.86 -2.79 16.92
CA VAL A 31 5.76 -1.78 16.35
C VAL A 31 5.88 -1.94 14.83
N VAL A 32 6.05 -3.16 14.33
CA VAL A 32 6.16 -3.42 12.89
C VAL A 32 4.86 -3.11 12.16
N ILE A 33 3.71 -3.45 12.74
CA ILE A 33 2.38 -3.07 12.21
C ILE A 33 2.25 -1.55 12.16
N LEU A 34 2.68 -0.84 13.20
CA LEU A 34 2.61 0.61 13.26
C LEU A 34 3.48 1.26 12.17
N ILE A 35 4.72 0.79 11.98
CA ILE A 35 5.62 1.25 10.91
C ILE A 35 5.01 1.00 9.53
N THR A 36 4.45 -0.20 9.32
CA THR A 36 3.80 -0.58 8.06
C THR A 36 2.63 0.35 7.76
N ASN A 37 1.75 0.60 8.74
CA ASN A 37 0.61 1.50 8.59
C ASN A 37 1.04 2.94 8.35
N PHE A 38 2.11 3.40 9.00
CA PHE A 38 2.66 4.72 8.78
C PHE A 38 3.16 4.88 7.34
N GLY A 39 3.92 3.92 6.82
CA GLY A 39 4.35 3.91 5.41
C GLY A 39 3.16 3.90 4.44
N MET A 40 2.15 3.07 4.71
CA MET A 40 0.92 3.01 3.92
C MET A 40 0.15 4.32 3.92
N ALA A 41 0.08 5.03 5.05
CA ALA A 41 -0.57 6.34 5.13
C ALA A 41 0.16 7.38 4.28
N LEU A 42 1.49 7.40 4.35
CA LEU A 42 2.34 8.30 3.54
C LEU A 42 2.26 8.00 2.04
N PHE A 43 2.03 6.75 1.65
CA PHE A 43 1.90 6.36 0.25
C PHE A 43 0.48 6.57 -0.31
N ARG A 44 -0.55 6.09 0.40
CA ARG A 44 -1.91 5.95 -0.14
C ARG A 44 -2.60 7.30 -0.37
N SER A 45 -2.55 8.19 0.62
CA SER A 45 -3.19 9.52 0.54
C SER A 45 -2.68 10.37 -0.64
N PRO A 46 -1.36 10.58 -0.80
CA PRO A 46 -0.85 11.35 -1.94
C PRO A 46 -1.02 10.63 -3.28
N THR A 47 -1.09 9.28 -3.32
CA THR A 47 -1.35 8.54 -4.56
C THR A 47 -2.76 8.85 -5.11
N VAL A 48 -3.79 8.80 -4.26
CA VAL A 48 -5.15 9.17 -4.67
C VAL A 48 -5.20 10.65 -5.07
N ALA A 49 -4.55 11.52 -4.31
CA ALA A 49 -4.52 12.94 -4.61
C ALA A 49 -3.74 13.26 -5.90
N TRP A 50 -2.81 12.40 -6.31
CA TRP A 50 -2.04 12.52 -7.56
C TRP A 50 -2.88 12.20 -8.80
N LEU A 51 -3.93 11.38 -8.69
CA LEU A 51 -4.89 11.17 -9.78
C LEU A 51 -5.53 12.47 -10.26
N GLY A 52 -5.84 13.36 -9.33
CA GLY A 52 -6.40 14.67 -9.64
C GLY A 52 -5.49 15.54 -10.52
N ASP A 53 -4.17 15.32 -10.45
CA ASP A 53 -3.17 16.03 -11.24
C ASP A 53 -2.94 15.37 -12.62
N LEU A 54 -3.22 14.07 -12.76
CA LEU A 54 -2.94 13.30 -13.97
C LEU A 54 -4.15 13.19 -14.92
N PHE A 55 -5.36 13.14 -14.37
CA PHE A 55 -6.59 12.88 -15.13
C PHE A 55 -7.55 14.06 -15.07
N LEU A 56 -8.20 14.31 -16.21
CA LEU A 56 -9.32 15.24 -16.33
C LEU A 56 -10.47 14.79 -15.41
N PRO A 57 -11.32 15.71 -14.92
CA PRO A 57 -12.41 15.41 -13.99
C PRO A 57 -13.27 14.19 -14.41
N ASP A 58 -13.61 14.10 -15.70
CA ASP A 58 -14.47 13.04 -16.25
C ASP A 58 -13.81 11.65 -16.23
N ASP A 59 -12.47 11.60 -16.28
CA ASP A 59 -11.71 10.35 -16.29
C ASP A 59 -11.22 9.91 -14.91
N ARG A 60 -11.30 10.78 -13.88
CA ARG A 60 -10.86 10.47 -12.52
C ARG A 60 -11.59 9.25 -11.92
N SER A 61 -12.88 9.12 -12.20
CA SER A 61 -13.68 7.97 -11.74
C SER A 61 -13.21 6.66 -12.37
N LYS A 62 -12.95 6.66 -13.68
CA LYS A 62 -12.41 5.50 -14.41
C LYS A 62 -11.04 5.11 -13.89
N ALA A 63 -10.15 6.09 -13.71
CA ALA A 63 -8.81 5.86 -13.18
C ALA A 63 -8.83 5.29 -11.75
N ASN A 64 -9.70 5.82 -10.88
CA ASN A 64 -9.89 5.28 -9.53
C ASN A 64 -10.46 3.85 -9.55
N GLY A 65 -11.37 3.56 -10.48
CA GLY A 65 -11.88 2.20 -10.73
C GLY A 65 -10.78 1.21 -11.09
N ILE A 66 -9.89 1.59 -12.02
CA ILE A 66 -8.73 0.76 -12.41
C ILE A 66 -7.79 0.53 -11.23
N ILE A 67 -7.52 1.54 -10.40
CA ILE A 67 -6.68 1.38 -9.20
C ILE A 67 -7.30 0.40 -8.20
N ASN A 68 -8.60 0.50 -7.95
CA ASN A 68 -9.29 -0.43 -7.06
C ASN A 68 -9.28 -1.86 -7.64
N LEU A 69 -9.44 -2.01 -8.95
CA LEU A 69 -9.31 -3.31 -9.62
C LEU A 69 -7.91 -3.90 -9.44
N MET A 70 -6.86 -3.11 -9.66
CA MET A 70 -5.47 -3.56 -9.45
C MET A 70 -5.21 -3.95 -7.99
N GLY A 71 -5.76 -3.21 -7.04
CA GLY A 71 -5.73 -3.57 -5.62
C GLY A 71 -6.43 -4.90 -5.33
N GLY A 72 -7.57 -5.15 -5.98
CA GLY A 72 -8.31 -6.42 -5.88
C GLY A 72 -7.58 -7.61 -6.52
N ILE A 73 -6.92 -7.40 -7.65
CA ILE A 73 -6.07 -8.43 -8.27
C ILE A 73 -4.89 -8.76 -7.34
N GLY A 74 -4.26 -7.72 -6.78
CA GLY A 74 -3.17 -7.90 -5.81
C GLY A 74 -3.60 -8.68 -4.57
N SER A 75 -4.77 -8.37 -4.01
CA SER A 75 -5.28 -9.11 -2.84
C SER A 75 -5.63 -10.57 -3.18
N LEU A 76 -6.18 -10.82 -4.36
CA LEU A 76 -6.45 -12.18 -4.84
C LEU A 76 -5.15 -12.97 -4.98
N LEU A 77 -4.13 -12.39 -5.62
CA LEU A 77 -2.82 -13.03 -5.77
C LEU A 77 -2.15 -13.28 -4.41
N ALA A 78 -2.22 -12.32 -3.49
CA ALA A 78 -1.67 -12.49 -2.15
C ALA A 78 -2.38 -13.60 -1.36
N PHE A 79 -3.71 -13.71 -1.49
CA PHE A 79 -4.48 -14.74 -0.81
C PHE A 79 -4.24 -16.13 -1.39
N LEU A 80 -4.29 -16.27 -2.72
CA LEU A 80 -4.04 -17.55 -3.38
C LEU A 80 -2.58 -17.99 -3.28
N GLY A 81 -1.62 -17.07 -3.50
CA GLY A 81 -0.20 -17.35 -3.37
C GLY A 81 0.22 -17.60 -1.93
N GLY A 82 -0.30 -16.81 -0.99
CA GLY A 82 -0.09 -17.02 0.44
C GLY A 82 -0.63 -18.37 0.91
N GLY A 83 -1.81 -18.78 0.44
CA GLY A 83 -2.41 -20.08 0.75
C GLY A 83 -1.74 -21.29 0.09
N VAL A 84 -0.76 -21.09 -0.80
CA VAL A 84 0.10 -22.17 -1.32
C VAL A 84 1.40 -22.29 -0.50
N LEU A 85 1.83 -21.21 0.15
CA LEU A 85 3.06 -21.14 0.95
C LEU A 85 2.89 -21.61 2.40
N PHE A 86 1.65 -21.72 2.88
CA PHE A 86 1.26 -22.15 4.24
C PHE A 86 0.05 -23.08 4.17
#